data_AF-A0A936A4F6-F1
#
_entry.id   AF-A0A936A4F6-F1
#
_cell.length_a   1.000
_cell.length_b   1.000
_cell.length_c   1.000
_cell.angle_alpha   90.00
_cell.angle_beta   90.00
_cell.angle_gamma   90.00
#
_symmetry.space_group_name_H-M   'P 1'
#
loop_
_entity.id
_entity.type
_entity.pdbx_description
1 polymer ?
#
loop_
_entity_poly.entity_id
_entity_poly.type
_entity_poly.pdbx_seq_one_letter_code
_entity_poly.pdbx_strand_id
1 'polypeptide(L)'
;MSDLSSRPVVIFGTGELAQLAHFYFTHDSARQVAGFTVDAKYIDAPEYLGLPLVPSEALEAYFPPDRFDLFIAIGYRGLNTFRADRCAG
;
A
#
# COMPACT_ATOMS: atom_id res chain seq x y z
N MET A 1 -27.57 4.91 12.54
CA MET A 1 -26.32 5.68 12.35
C MET A 1 -25.30 4.70 11.80
N SER A 2 -25.12 4.68 10.48
CA SER A 2 -24.20 3.75 9.83
C SER A 2 -22.77 4.12 10.19
N ASP A 3 -22.04 3.16 10.75
CA ASP A 3 -20.63 3.28 11.10
C ASP A 3 -19.82 3.68 9.85
N LEU A 4 -19.41 4.95 9.79
CA LEU A 4 -18.55 5.52 8.75
C LEU A 4 -17.06 5.26 9.04
N SER A 5 -16.74 4.42 10.03
CA SER A 5 -15.44 4.47 10.72
C SER A 5 -14.43 3.41 10.31
N SER A 6 -14.70 2.56 9.31
CA SER A 6 -13.66 1.62 8.84
C SER A 6 -13.82 1.21 7.37
N ARG A 7 -13.74 2.18 6.44
CA ARG A 7 -13.63 1.82 5.01
C ARG A 7 -12.42 0.89 4.81
N PRO A 8 -12.54 -0.21 4.06
CA PRO A 8 -11.38 -1.06 3.77
C PRO A 8 -10.27 -0.26 3.10
N VAL A 9 -9.03 -0.64 3.36
CA VAL A 9 -7.85 0.07 2.86
C VAL A 9 -7.20 -0.71 1.73
N VAL A 10 -6.84 0.00 0.67
CA VAL A 10 -5.95 -0.48 -0.38
C VAL A 10 -4.55 0.04 -0.09
N ILE A 11 -3.55 -0.82 -0.18
CA ILE A 11 -2.15 -0.43 0.08
C ILE A 11 -1.43 -0.21 -1.25
N PHE A 12 -0.87 0.98 -1.45
CA PHE A 12 0.02 1.25 -2.58
C PHE A 12 1.43 0.77 -2.26
N GLY A 13 1.91 -0.24 -2.99
CA GLY A 13 3.22 -0.86 -2.81
C GLY A 13 3.17 -2.36 -2.52
N THR A 14 4.26 -3.05 -2.86
CA THR A 14 4.47 -4.49 -2.61
C THR A 14 5.81 -4.77 -1.89
N GLY A 15 6.42 -3.73 -1.31
CA GLY A 15 7.68 -3.82 -0.57
C GLY A 15 7.49 -4.06 0.93
N GLU A 16 8.59 -4.01 1.69
CA GLU A 16 8.61 -4.23 3.15
C GLU A 16 7.61 -3.34 3.92
N LEU A 17 7.49 -2.07 3.53
CA LEU A 17 6.52 -1.15 4.15
C LEU A 17 5.07 -1.58 3.90
N ALA A 18 4.76 -2.15 2.74
CA ALA A 18 3.43 -2.65 2.42
C ALA A 18 3.11 -3.93 3.23
N GLN A 19 4.09 -4.82 3.40
CA GLN A 19 3.95 -5.99 4.30
C GLN A 19 3.71 -5.57 5.75
N LEU A 20 4.46 -4.58 6.22
CA LEU A 20 4.34 -4.06 7.58
C LEU A 20 2.97 -3.39 7.79
N ALA A 21 2.53 -2.57 6.84
CA ALA A 21 1.21 -1.97 6.87
C ALA A 21 0.11 -3.04 6.89
N HIS A 22 0.21 -4.05 6.03
CA HIS A 22 -0.73 -5.18 6.01
C HIS A 22 -0.77 -5.91 7.36
N PHE A 23 0.39 -6.17 7.97
CA PHE A 23 0.48 -6.80 9.28
C PHE A 23 -0.24 -5.97 10.36
N TYR A 24 0.05 -4.67 10.46
CA TYR A 24 -0.60 -3.78 11.43
C TYR A 24 -2.10 -3.65 11.20
N PHE A 25 -2.55 -3.51 9.95
CA PHE A 25 -3.98 -3.45 9.66
C PHE A 25 -4.70 -4.74 10.02
N THR A 26 -4.06 -5.89 9.77
CA THR A 26 -4.66 -7.21 10.04
C THR A 26 -4.71 -7.56 11.53
N HIS A 27 -3.73 -7.11 12.33
CA HIS A 27 -3.57 -7.56 13.73
C HIS A 27 -3.90 -6.49 14.78
N ASP A 28 -3.72 -5.21 14.46
CA ASP A 28 -3.73 -4.10 15.44
C ASP A 28 -4.70 -2.97 15.06
N SER A 29 -5.48 -3.17 13.99
CA SER A 29 -6.50 -2.22 13.52
C SER A 29 -7.83 -2.90 13.31
N ALA A 30 -8.93 -2.15 13.48
CA ALA A 30 -10.28 -2.58 13.07
C ALA A 30 -10.51 -2.45 11.55
N ARG A 31 -9.48 -2.09 10.77
CA ARG A 31 -9.56 -1.85 9.32
C ARG A 31 -9.07 -3.05 8.52
N GLN A 32 -9.91 -3.52 7.60
CA GLN A 32 -9.55 -4.61 6.68
C GLN A 32 -8.73 -4.09 5.50
N VAL A 33 -7.69 -4.82 5.10
CA VAL A 33 -6.99 -4.58 3.83
C VAL A 33 -7.78 -5.25 2.71
N ALA A 34 -8.18 -4.48 1.69
CA ALA A 34 -8.96 -4.96 0.55
C ALA A 34 -8.09 -5.48 -0.61
N GLY A 35 -6.86 -4.97 -0.72
CA GLY A 35 -5.95 -5.29 -1.80
C GLY A 35 -4.75 -4.38 -1.86
N PHE A 36 -3.96 -4.57 -2.90
CA PHE A 36 -2.74 -3.82 -3.17
C PHE A 36 -2.79 -3.20 -4.55
N THR A 37 -2.00 -2.14 -4.73
CA THR A 37 -1.81 -1.53 -6.04
C THR A 37 -0.38 -1.05 -6.24
N VAL A 38 0.12 -1.18 -7.46
CA VAL A 38 1.41 -0.65 -7.95
C VAL A 38 1.26 -0.30 -9.42
N ASP A 39 2.19 0.46 -9.99
CA ASP A 39 2.20 0.69 -11.44
C ASP A 39 2.24 -0.65 -12.19
N ALA A 40 1.54 -0.75 -13.33
CA ALA A 40 1.39 -1.99 -14.09
C ALA A 40 2.72 -2.73 -14.36
N LYS A 41 3.82 -2.00 -14.57
CA LYS A 41 5.17 -2.54 -14.82
C LYS A 41 5.79 -3.30 -13.64
N TYR A 42 5.24 -3.14 -12.43
CA TYR A 42 5.70 -3.81 -11.20
C TYR A 42 4.76 -4.94 -10.76
N ILE A 43 3.77 -5.29 -11.57
CA ILE A 43 2.85 -6.39 -11.30
C ILE A 43 3.42 -7.67 -11.91
N ASP A 44 3.93 -8.54 -11.06
CA ASP A 44 4.45 -9.85 -11.44
C ASP A 44 3.42 -10.97 -11.23
N ALA A 45 2.35 -10.71 -10.48
CA ALA A 45 1.29 -11.66 -10.14
C ALA A 45 -0.05 -10.94 -9.91
N PRO A 46 -1.20 -11.62 -10.10
CA PRO A 46 -2.53 -11.02 -9.87
C PRO A 46 -2.88 -10.80 -8.39
N GLU A 47 -2.06 -11.34 -7.48
CA GLU A 47 -2.27 -11.30 -6.04
C GLU A 47 -0.96 -11.01 -5.30
N TYR A 48 -1.09 -10.37 -4.14
CA TYR A 48 -0.01 -10.13 -3.19
C TYR A 48 -0.52 -10.39 -1.77
N LEU A 49 0.20 -11.22 -1.01
CA LEU A 49 -0.22 -11.67 0.33
C LEU A 49 -1.63 -12.30 0.36
N GLY A 50 -2.04 -12.94 -0.74
CA GLY A 50 -3.37 -13.57 -0.87
C GLY A 50 -4.52 -12.58 -1.10
N LEU A 51 -4.21 -11.32 -1.41
CA LEU A 51 -5.19 -10.28 -1.75
C LEU A 51 -4.97 -9.76 -3.18
N PRO A 52 -6.00 -9.22 -3.85
CA PRO A 52 -5.89 -8.72 -5.22
C PRO A 52 -4.79 -7.66 -5.36
N LEU A 53 -3.97 -7.79 -6.41
CA LEU A 53 -2.99 -6.79 -6.82
C LEU A 53 -3.41 -6.21 -8.18
N VAL A 54 -3.75 -4.92 -8.20
CA VAL A 54 -4.25 -4.25 -9.42
C VAL A 54 -3.35 -3.09 -9.86
N PRO A 55 -3.28 -2.80 -11.17
CA PRO A 55 -2.58 -1.62 -11.67
C PRO A 55 -3.13 -0.33 -11.05
N SER A 56 -2.25 0.59 -10.67
CA SER A 56 -2.62 1.90 -10.13
C SER A 56 -3.49 2.70 -11.11
N GLU A 57 -3.29 2.51 -12.41
CA GLU A 57 -4.07 3.13 -13.48
C GLU A 57 -5.51 2.62 -13.55
N ALA A 58 -5.78 1.42 -13.04
CA ALA A 58 -7.10 0.82 -12.98
C ALA A 58 -7.70 0.85 -11.56
N LEU A 59 -7.01 1.47 -10.60
CA LEU A 59 -7.35 1.42 -9.18
C LEU A 59 -8.83 1.76 -8.90
N GLU A 60 -9.34 2.86 -9.45
CA GLU A 60 -10.71 3.32 -9.21
C GLU A 60 -11.78 2.35 -9.73
N ALA A 61 -11.47 1.56 -10.77
CA ALA A 61 -12.40 0.57 -11.31
C ALA A 61 -12.56 -0.64 -10.38
N TYR A 62 -11.50 -1.03 -9.67
CA TYR A 62 -11.52 -2.15 -8.73
C TYR A 62 -11.87 -1.71 -7.30
N PHE A 63 -11.38 -0.53 -6.90
CA PHE A 63 -11.45 0.03 -5.56
C PHE A 63 -11.87 1.50 -5.62
N PRO A 64 -13.16 1.79 -5.82
CA PRO A 64 -13.64 3.15 -6.00
C PRO A 64 -13.47 3.99 -4.70
N PRO A 65 -13.09 5.27 -4.82
CA PRO A 65 -12.65 6.09 -3.69
C PRO A 65 -13.77 6.45 -2.70
N ASP A 66 -15.03 6.31 -3.10
CA ASP A 66 -16.20 6.47 -2.22
C ASP A 66 -16.33 5.30 -1.21
N ARG A 67 -15.74 4.14 -1.52
CA ARG A 67 -15.86 2.91 -0.70
C ARG A 67 -14.55 2.46 -0.07
N PHE A 68 -13.41 2.85 -0.62
CA PHE A 68 -12.09 2.42 -0.18
C PHE A 68 -11.18 3.60 0.16
N ASP A 69 -10.32 3.40 1.15
CA ASP A 69 -9.21 4.32 1.43
C ASP A 69 -7.92 3.81 0.80
N LEU A 70 -7.01 4.73 0.48
CA LEU A 70 -5.70 4.42 -0.06
C LEU A 70 -4.62 4.75 0.97
N PHE A 71 -3.76 3.78 1.28
CA PHE A 71 -2.59 3.96 2.13
C PHE A 71 -1.31 3.84 1.29
N ILE A 72 -0.46 4.87 1.30
CA ILE A 72 0.77 4.92 0.51
C ILE A 72 1.92 4.27 1.30
N ALA A 73 2.24 3.01 1.00
CA ALA A 73 3.29 2.23 1.67
C ALA A 73 4.55 2.08 0.81
N ILE A 74 4.93 3.15 0.12
CA ILE A 74 6.20 3.23 -0.60
C ILE A 74 7.13 4.17 0.14
N GLY A 75 8.36 3.71 0.36
CA GLY A 75 9.40 4.56 0.92
C GLY A 75 9.83 5.56 -0.14
N TYR A 76 10.20 6.78 0.27
CA TYR A 76 10.99 7.69 -0.56
C TYR A 76 12.35 7.03 -0.83
N ARG A 77 12.44 6.15 -1.84
CA ARG A 77 13.68 5.53 -2.34
C ARG A 77 14.58 6.55 -3.09
N GLY A 78 14.67 7.78 -2.57
CA GLY A 78 15.47 8.88 -3.10
C GLY A 78 16.29 9.65 -2.07
N LEU A 79 16.29 9.26 -0.78
CA LEU A 79 17.06 9.96 0.26
C LEU A 79 18.09 9.07 0.98
N ASN A 80 18.47 7.92 0.41
CA ASN A 80 19.65 7.16 0.89
C ASN A 80 20.85 7.24 -0.07
N THR A 81 20.70 7.87 -1.23
CA THR A 81 21.81 8.13 -2.19
C THR A 81 22.60 9.40 -1.88
N PHE A 82 22.25 10.16 -0.85
CA PHE A 82 22.96 11.39 -0.42
C PHE A 82 23.49 11.36 1.02
N ARG A 83 23.58 10.18 1.66
CA ARG A 83 24.19 10.05 3.00
C ARG A 83 25.44 9.17 3.03
N ALA A 84 26.17 9.11 1.91
CA ALA A 84 27.50 8.51 1.84
C ALA A 84 28.60 9.53 1.51
N ASP A 85 28.38 10.83 1.78
CA ASP A 85 29.44 11.83 1.61
C ASP A 85 29.41 12.95 2.65
N ARG A 86 29.27 12.57 3.94
CA ARG A 86 29.91 13.31 5.05
C ARG A 86 29.75 12.61 6.40
N CYS A 87 30.70 11.75 6.72
CA CYS A 87 31.38 11.74 8.01
C CYS A 87 32.88 11.80 7.62
N ALA A 88 33.42 12.97 7.29
CA ALA A 88 34.14 13.85 8.23
C ALA A 88 35.21 13.10 9.06
N GLY A 89 36.49 13.36 8.77
CA GLY A 89 37.63 13.06 9.64
C GLY A 89 38.65 12.13 9.01
#